data_AF-A0A8S8ZDB6-F1
#
_entry.id   AF-A0A8S8ZDB6-F1
#
_cell.length_a   1.000
_cell.length_b   1.000
_cell.length_c   1.000
_cell.angle_alpha   90.00
_cell.angle_beta   90.00
_cell.angle_gamma   90.00
#
_symmetry.space_group_name_H-M   'P 1'
#
loop_
_entity.id
_entity.type
_entity.pdbx_description
1 polymer ?
#
loop_
_entity_poly.entity_id
_entity_poly.type
_entity_poly.pdbx_seq_one_letter_code
_entity_poly.pdbx_strand_id
1 'polypeptide(L)'
;MLGLTDALARGLAPRIRVNAVAPGHTMPSDDQSEAGFARAQSDTPLGRGPTPEDVADAVSYLMGAEAVTGQVLFVDSGERFLSRARDVLFETE
;
A
#
# COMPACT_ATOMS: atom_id res chain seq x y z
N MET A 1 6.87 7.65 4.96
CA MET A 1 5.46 7.84 5.37
C MET A 1 5.29 7.99 6.87
N LEU A 2 5.70 7.01 7.68
CA LEU A 2 5.43 6.97 9.14
C LEU A 2 5.72 8.28 9.89
N GLY A 3 6.91 8.88 9.70
CA GLY A 3 7.28 10.10 10.42
C GLY A 3 6.40 11.32 10.09
N LEU A 4 6.03 11.50 8.82
CA LEU A 4 5.19 12.63 8.41
C LEU A 4 3.73 12.43 8.86
N THR A 5 3.21 11.20 8.73
CA THR A 5 1.86 10.86 9.17
C THR A 5 1.68 11.09 10.67
N ASP A 6 2.62 10.64 11.50
CA ASP A 6 2.57 10.87 12.96
C ASP A 6 2.69 12.37 13.31
N ALA A 7 3.65 13.08 12.71
CA ALA A 7 3.85 14.50 12.97
C ALA A 7 2.59 15.34 12.65
N LEU A 8 1.97 15.09 11.48
CA LEU A 8 0.76 15.81 11.08
C LEU A 8 -0.47 15.40 11.88
N ALA A 9 -0.61 14.12 12.23
CA ALA A 9 -1.71 13.65 13.08
C ALA A 9 -1.69 14.33 14.45
N ARG A 10 -0.51 14.50 15.06
CA ARG A 10 -0.33 15.24 16.32
C ARG A 10 -0.57 16.75 16.14
N GLY A 11 0.02 17.33 15.09
CA GLY A 11 0.01 18.79 14.87
C GLY A 11 -1.34 19.37 14.46
N LEU A 12 -2.24 18.56 13.88
CA LEU A 12 -3.53 19.03 13.39
C LEU A 12 -4.73 18.58 14.23
N ALA A 13 -4.52 17.72 15.22
CA ALA A 13 -5.56 17.32 16.17
C ALA A 13 -5.99 18.50 17.06
N PRO A 14 -7.27 18.54 17.51
CA PRO A 14 -8.34 17.59 17.22
C PRO A 14 -9.09 17.88 15.91
N ARG A 15 -8.73 18.93 15.18
CA ARG A 15 -9.51 19.43 14.04
C ARG A 15 -9.41 18.55 12.80
N ILE A 16 -8.25 17.94 12.54
CA ILE A 16 -8.01 17.09 11.37
C ILE A 16 -7.34 15.79 11.82
N ARG A 17 -7.82 14.66 11.29
CA ARG A 17 -7.17 13.35 11.39
C ARG A 17 -6.26 13.14 10.18
N VAL A 18 -5.13 12.48 10.38
CA VAL A 18 -4.19 12.19 9.30
C VAL A 18 -3.82 10.72 9.36
N ASN A 19 -4.03 10.00 8.27
CA ASN A 19 -3.64 8.61 8.09
C ASN A 19 -2.98 8.46 6.71
N ALA A 20 -2.34 7.32 6.46
CA ALA A 20 -1.78 6.99 5.16
C ALA A 20 -2.22 5.59 4.70
N VAL A 21 -2.24 5.41 3.38
CA VAL A 21 -2.40 4.09 2.74
C VAL A 21 -1.11 3.79 2.00
N ALA A 22 -0.56 2.60 2.24
CA ALA A 22 0.66 2.11 1.61
C ALA A 22 0.32 0.95 0.66
N PRO A 23 0.13 1.23 -0.64
CA PRO A 23 -0.18 0.21 -1.63
C PRO A 23 1.04 -0.66 -1.97
N GLY A 24 0.79 -1.92 -2.32
CA GLY A 24 1.76 -2.79 -3.01
C GLY A 24 1.72 -2.59 -4.53
N HIS A 25 2.11 -3.61 -5.30
CA HIS A 25 2.03 -3.60 -6.77
C HIS A 25 0.58 -3.56 -7.29
N THR A 26 0.03 -2.36 -7.40
CA THR A 26 -1.36 -2.12 -7.82
C THR A 26 -1.55 -2.05 -9.33
N MET A 27 -0.57 -1.52 -10.05
CA MET A 27 -0.59 -1.33 -11.50
C MET A 27 0.80 -1.63 -12.08
N PRO A 28 0.90 -2.10 -13.34
CA PRO A 28 2.18 -2.32 -13.99
C PRO A 28 2.92 -0.99 -14.21
N SER A 29 4.25 -1.03 -14.09
CA SER A 29 5.11 0.06 -14.55
C SER A 29 5.21 0.05 -16.08
N ASP A 30 5.56 1.20 -16.68
CA ASP A 30 5.67 1.32 -18.15
C ASP A 30 6.64 0.30 -18.77
N ASP A 31 7.73 -0.02 -18.06
CA ASP A 31 8.76 -0.97 -18.49
C ASP A 31 8.48 -2.43 -18.05
N GLN A 32 7.31 -2.72 -17.49
CA GLN A 32 6.96 -4.05 -16.97
C GLN A 32 6.02 -4.79 -17.93
N SER A 33 6.33 -6.04 -18.23
CA SER A 33 5.42 -6.90 -18.98
C SER A 33 4.20 -7.29 -18.15
N GLU A 34 3.06 -7.53 -18.80
CA GLU A 34 1.86 -8.03 -18.11
C GLU A 34 2.13 -9.35 -17.36
N ALA A 35 2.96 -10.22 -17.95
CA ALA A 35 3.34 -11.49 -17.34
C ALA A 35 4.22 -11.29 -16.10
N GLY A 36 5.19 -10.37 -16.17
CA GLY A 36 6.04 -10.00 -15.04
C GLY A 36 5.22 -9.38 -13.91
N PHE A 37 4.29 -8.49 -14.23
CA PHE A 37 3.37 -7.91 -13.26
C PHE A 37 2.46 -8.97 -12.60
N ALA A 38 1.85 -9.85 -13.39
CA ALA A 38 1.03 -10.94 -12.87
C ALA A 38 1.82 -11.87 -11.93
N ARG A 39 3.08 -12.17 -12.31
CA ARG A 39 4.00 -12.94 -11.46
C ARG A 39 4.29 -12.22 -10.15
N ALA A 40 4.65 -10.93 -10.20
CA ALA A 40 4.91 -10.10 -9.04
C ALA A 40 3.75 -10.12 -8.04
N GLN A 41 2.53 -9.99 -8.55
CA GLN A 41 1.30 -10.04 -7.77
C GLN A 41 1.04 -11.42 -7.16
N SER A 42 1.28 -12.51 -7.91
CA SER A 42 1.07 -13.88 -7.43
C SER A 42 2.06 -14.32 -6.35
N ASP A 43 3.25 -13.72 -6.31
CA ASP A 43 4.29 -14.03 -5.31
C ASP A 43 3.97 -13.45 -3.91
N THR A 44 2.96 -12.58 -3.81
CA THR A 44 2.52 -12.01 -2.52
C THR A 44 1.92 -13.08 -1.60
N PRO A 45 1.98 -12.91 -0.27
CA PRO A 45 1.41 -13.87 0.69
C PRO A 45 -0.08 -14.21 0.48
N LEU A 46 -0.89 -13.32 -0.09
CA LEU A 46 -2.29 -13.60 -0.42
C LEU A 46 -2.50 -14.22 -1.81
N GLY A 47 -1.43 -14.49 -2.56
CA GLY A 47 -1.45 -15.10 -3.90
C GLY A 47 -2.03 -14.18 -4.98
N ARG A 48 -2.20 -12.88 -4.70
CA ARG A 48 -2.70 -11.86 -5.62
C ARG A 48 -2.24 -10.47 -5.17
N GLY A 49 -2.06 -9.53 -6.08
CA GLY A 49 -1.76 -8.14 -5.72
C GLY A 49 -3.03 -7.32 -5.43
N PRO A 50 -2.87 -6.11 -4.88
CA PRO A 50 -3.97 -5.17 -4.69
C PRO A 50 -4.47 -4.60 -6.04
N THR A 51 -5.74 -4.21 -6.10
CA THR A 51 -6.27 -3.39 -7.20
C THR A 51 -6.40 -1.91 -6.79
N PRO A 52 -6.60 -0.97 -7.74
CA PRO A 52 -6.91 0.42 -7.41
C PRO A 52 -8.15 0.55 -6.50
N GLU A 53 -9.14 -0.31 -6.69
CA GLU A 53 -10.35 -0.37 -5.86
C GLU A 53 -10.02 -0.77 -4.41
N ASP A 54 -9.13 -1.73 -4.18
CA ASP A 54 -8.69 -2.09 -2.82
C ASP A 54 -8.07 -0.89 -2.08
N VAL A 55 -7.31 -0.04 -2.80
CA VAL A 55 -6.73 1.19 -2.24
C VAL A 55 -7.82 2.21 -1.92
N ALA A 56 -8.82 2.38 -2.80
CA ALA A 56 -9.94 3.28 -2.59
C ALA A 56 -10.83 2.85 -1.40
N ASP A 57 -11.05 1.55 -1.23
CA ASP A 57 -11.79 0.98 -0.11
C ASP A 57 -11.06 1.24 1.22
N ALA A 58 -9.72 1.12 1.24
CA ALA A 58 -8.92 1.44 2.41
C ALA A 58 -8.98 2.93 2.79
N VAL A 59 -8.99 3.83 1.81
CA VAL A 59 -9.21 5.27 2.06
C VAL A 59 -10.61 5.50 2.64
N SER A 60 -11.64 4.88 2.05
CA SER A 60 -13.02 4.99 2.51
C SER A 60 -13.20 4.48 3.95
N TYR A 61 -12.55 3.37 4.29
CA TYR A 61 -12.49 2.88 5.67
C TYR A 61 -11.89 3.90 6.64
N LEU A 62 -10.72 4.49 6.31
CA LEU A 62 -10.06 5.49 7.15
C LEU A 62 -10.87 6.79 7.28
N MET A 63 -11.64 7.14 6.26
CA MET A 63 -12.58 8.25 6.31
C MET A 63 -13.69 7.99 7.34
N GLY A 64 -14.29 6.81 7.34
CA GLY A 64 -15.35 6.42 8.28
C GLY A 64 -14.88 6.13 9.71
N ALA A 65 -13.60 5.77 9.89
CA ALA A 65 -13.04 5.44 11.20
C ALA A 65 -12.66 6.70 12.01
N GLU A 66 -13.66 7.38 12.58
CA GLU A 66 -13.47 8.68 13.26
C GLU A 66 -12.50 8.66 14.45
N ALA A 67 -12.32 7.52 15.12
CA ALA A 67 -11.37 7.38 16.22
C ALA A 67 -9.93 7.09 15.76
N VAL A 68 -9.67 7.01 14.45
CA VAL A 68 -8.38 6.58 13.89
C VAL A 68 -7.62 7.77 13.29
N THR A 69 -6.41 8.02 13.81
CA THR A 69 -5.44 8.99 13.31
C THR A 69 -4.01 8.47 13.53
N GLY A 70 -3.05 8.97 12.77
CA GLY A 70 -1.63 8.61 12.84
C GLY A 70 -1.28 7.23 12.30
N GLN A 71 -2.20 6.54 11.63
CA GLN A 71 -2.00 5.16 11.18
C GLN A 71 -1.55 5.07 9.72
N VAL A 72 -0.80 4.01 9.41
CA VAL A 72 -0.47 3.60 8.05
C VAL A 72 -1.15 2.25 7.80
N LEU A 73 -2.08 2.21 6.86
CA LEU A 73 -2.76 1.00 6.43
C LEU A 73 -2.05 0.43 5.19
N PHE A 74 -1.53 -0.79 5.30
CA PHE A 74 -0.89 -1.47 4.18
C PHE A 74 -1.95 -2.20 3.35
N VAL A 75 -1.97 -1.91 2.05
CA VAL A 75 -2.88 -2.49 1.05
C VAL A 75 -1.99 -3.12 -0.02
N ASP A 76 -1.28 -4.16 0.38
CA ASP A 76 -0.15 -4.71 -0.38
C ASP A 76 -0.18 -6.23 -0.50
N SER A 77 -1.28 -6.87 -0.09
CA SER A 77 -1.38 -8.34 -0.06
C SER A 77 -0.27 -9.04 0.73
N GLY A 78 0.37 -8.34 1.68
CA GLY A 78 1.50 -8.85 2.45
C GLY A 78 2.85 -8.72 1.74
N GLU A 79 2.93 -8.03 0.62
CA GLU A 79 4.16 -7.85 -0.14
C GLU A 79 5.33 -7.34 0.71
N ARG A 80 5.08 -6.40 1.65
CA ARG A 80 6.12 -5.87 2.55
C ARG A 80 6.81 -6.90 3.43
N PHE A 81 6.28 -8.12 3.54
CA PHE A 81 6.89 -9.20 4.30
C PHE A 81 7.88 -10.02 3.48
N LEU A 82 7.89 -9.86 2.15
CA LEU A 82 8.79 -10.58 1.27
C LEU A 82 10.20 -10.03 1.40
N SER A 83 11.19 -10.93 1.47
CA SER A 83 12.59 -10.59 1.28
C SER A 83 12.94 -10.79 -0.18
N ARG A 84 13.14 -9.69 -0.92
CA ARG A 84 13.56 -9.71 -2.32
C ARG A 84 15.07 -9.46 -2.42
N ALA A 85 15.73 -10.16 -3.34
CA ALA A 85 17.16 -10.00 -3.57
C ALA A 85 17.44 -8.81 -4.50
N ARG A 86 16.48 -8.48 -5.36
CA ARG A 86 16.50 -7.34 -6.29
C ARG A 86 15.14 -6.66 -6.34
N ASP A 87 15.09 -5.53 -7.04
CA ASP A 87 13.81 -4.91 -7.36
C ASP A 87 12.92 -5.90 -8.12
N VAL A 88 11.63 -5.89 -7.77
CA VAL A 88 10.60 -6.78 -8.29
C VAL A 88 10.56 -6.84 -9.82
N LEU A 89 10.76 -5.71 -10.50
CA LEU A 89 10.78 -5.65 -11.96
C LEU A 89 11.83 -6.61 -12.52
N PHE A 90 13.06 -6.59 -11.98
CA PHE A 90 14.14 -7.45 -12.45
C PHE A 90 14.07 -8.91 -11.97
N GLU A 91 13.21 -9.22 -11.01
CA GLU A 91 12.97 -10.60 -10.54
C GLU A 91 11.90 -11.32 -11.38
N THR A 92 10.99 -10.55 -11.98
CA THR A 92 9.82 -11.09 -12.68
C THR A 92 9.90 -11.06 -14.19
N GLU A 93 10.82 -10.25 -14.74
CA GLU A 93 11.16 -10.20 -16.17
C GLU A 93 12.23 -11.25 -16.57
#